data_AF-A0A382EFP6-F1
#
_entry.id   AF-A0A382EFP6-F1
#
_cell.length_a   1.000
_cell.length_b   1.000
_cell.length_c   1.000
_cell.angle_alpha   90.00
_cell.angle_beta   90.00
_cell.angle_gamma   90.00
#
_symmetry.space_group_name_H-M   'P 1'
#
loop_
_entity.id
_entity.type
_entity.pdbx_description
1 polymer ?
#
loop_
_entity_poly.entity_id
_entity_poly.type
_entity_poly.pdbx_seq_one_letter_code
_entity_poly.pdbx_strand_id
1 'polypeptide(L)'
;MLIFAGCESPPMEVRSLESPAPLGSRFPNLTTTSEGTVIMSWFTPYNDQGGYELKMAEWDGTLWSEPNTIYKGDDFFVNWADVPSIFQVNGDRLAAHWLYMRGGGTYE
;
A
#
# COMPACT_ATOMS: atom_id res chain seq x y z
N MET A 1 -37.98 -9.47 -36.11
CA MET A 1 -37.34 -8.29 -35.49
C MET A 1 -36.05 -8.77 -34.85
N LEU A 2 -34.89 -8.44 -35.43
CA LEU A 2 -33.58 -8.72 -34.84
C LEU A 2 -33.24 -7.56 -33.90
N ILE A 3 -32.86 -7.86 -32.66
CA ILE A 3 -32.31 -6.88 -31.72
C ILE A 3 -30.79 -7.06 -31.72
N PHE A 4 -30.05 -6.04 -32.15
CA PHE A 4 -28.62 -5.94 -31.93
C PHE A 4 -28.39 -5.16 -30.64
N ALA A 5 -27.90 -5.84 -29.60
CA ALA A 5 -27.38 -5.18 -28.41
C ALA A 5 -25.86 -5.03 -28.59
N GLY A 6 -25.42 -3.78 -28.81
CA GLY A 6 -24.00 -3.44 -28.76
C GLY A 6 -23.56 -3.35 -27.30
N CYS A 7 -22.43 -3.95 -26.96
CA CYS A 7 -21.85 -3.83 -25.63
C CYS A 7 -21.12 -2.48 -25.54
N GLU A 8 -21.79 -1.45 -25.03
CA GLU A 8 -21.13 -0.21 -24.64
C GLU A 8 -20.64 -0.38 -23.20
N SER A 9 -19.32 -0.27 -23.00
CA SER A 9 -18.76 -0.28 -21.65
C SER A 9 -19.31 0.94 -20.88
N PRO A 10 -19.69 0.79 -19.60
CA PRO A 10 -20.08 1.94 -18.80
C PRO A 10 -18.98 3.01 -18.84
N PRO A 11 -19.33 4.30 -18.89
CA PRO A 11 -18.35 5.36 -18.81
C PRO A 11 -17.51 5.20 -17.54
N MET A 12 -16.19 5.26 -17.69
CA MET A 12 -15.26 5.20 -16.56
C MET A 12 -15.38 6.49 -15.75
N GLU A 13 -15.77 6.37 -14.49
CA GLU A 13 -15.81 7.48 -13.55
C GLU A 13 -14.52 7.48 -12.72
N VAL A 14 -13.76 8.56 -12.79
CA VAL A 14 -12.58 8.77 -11.95
C VAL A 14 -13.01 9.53 -10.70
N ARG A 15 -12.84 8.93 -9.52
CA ARG A 15 -13.14 9.56 -8.24
C ARG A 15 -11.85 9.77 -7.46
N SER A 16 -11.73 10.92 -6.81
CA SER A 16 -10.68 11.15 -5.82
C SER A 16 -11.01 10.39 -4.54
N LEU A 17 -10.01 9.75 -3.95
CA LEU A 17 -10.10 9.09 -2.66
C LEU A 17 -9.25 9.86 -1.66
N GLU A 18 -9.78 10.05 -0.45
CA GLU A 18 -8.96 10.55 0.66
C GLU A 18 -7.87 9.54 0.98
N SER A 19 -6.64 10.02 1.17
CA SER A 19 -5.50 9.16 1.51
C SER A 19 -5.53 8.80 3.00
N PRO A 20 -5.38 7.51 3.37
CA PRO A 20 -5.24 7.12 4.77
C PRO A 20 -3.83 7.39 5.31
N ALA A 21 -2.87 7.69 4.43
CA ALA A 21 -1.50 8.02 4.81
C ALA A 21 -1.38 9.51 5.20
N PRO A 22 -0.83 9.83 6.38
CA PRO A 22 -0.66 11.21 6.82
C PRO A 22 0.41 11.95 6.00
N LEU A 23 0.40 13.28 6.08
CA LEU A 23 1.39 14.14 5.42
C LEU A 23 2.83 13.74 5.78
N GLY A 24 3.71 13.73 4.79
CA GLY A 24 5.11 13.31 4.94
C GLY A 24 5.33 11.80 4.76
N SER A 25 4.25 11.01 4.66
CA SER A 25 4.33 9.60 4.25
C SER A 25 4.87 9.46 2.83
N ARG A 26 5.47 8.31 2.54
CA ARG A 26 6.19 8.05 1.29
C ARG A 26 5.91 6.67 0.74
N PHE A 27 6.12 6.55 -0.57
CA PHE A 27 6.14 5.28 -1.30
C PHE A 27 4.86 4.45 -1.14
N PRO A 28 3.67 5.00 -1.47
CA PRO A 28 2.45 4.23 -1.42
C PRO A 28 2.47 3.13 -2.47
N ASN A 29 1.97 1.95 -2.10
CA ASN A 29 1.76 0.84 -3.02
C ASN A 29 0.38 0.20 -2.76
N LEU A 30 -0.33 -0.15 -3.84
CA LEU A 30 -1.65 -0.75 -3.80
C LEU A 30 -1.60 -2.21 -4.29
N THR A 31 -2.32 -3.07 -3.60
CA THR A 31 -2.55 -4.46 -4.00
C THR A 31 -4.03 -4.80 -3.82
N THR A 32 -4.53 -5.78 -4.56
CA THR A 32 -5.92 -6.25 -4.42
C THR A 32 -5.92 -7.72 -4.03
N THR A 33 -6.71 -8.05 -3.01
CA THR A 33 -6.95 -9.43 -2.57
C THR A 33 -7.85 -10.20 -3.54
N SER A 34 -7.92 -11.52 -3.43
CA SER A 34 -8.87 -12.36 -4.18
C SER A 34 -10.33 -12.01 -3.91
N GLU A 35 -10.61 -11.43 -2.75
CA GLU A 35 -11.94 -10.99 -2.31
C GLU A 35 -12.30 -9.59 -2.84
N GLY A 36 -11.35 -8.89 -3.45
CA GLY A 36 -11.55 -7.55 -4.02
C GLY A 36 -11.24 -6.40 -3.07
N THR A 37 -10.86 -6.67 -1.82
CA THR A 37 -10.35 -5.65 -0.90
C THR A 37 -9.04 -5.08 -1.43
N VAL A 38 -8.95 -3.75 -1.50
CA VAL A 38 -7.72 -3.05 -1.88
C VAL A 38 -6.92 -2.74 -0.62
N ILE A 39 -5.65 -3.10 -0.59
CA ILE A 39 -4.74 -2.81 0.52
C ILE A 39 -3.73 -1.77 0.03
N MET A 40 -3.59 -0.68 0.78
CA MET A 40 -2.49 0.27 0.59
C MET A 40 -1.42 0.04 1.65
N SER A 41 -0.15 0.06 1.26
CA SER A 41 0.99 0.09 2.17
C SER A 41 1.87 1.31 1.90
N TRP A 42 2.51 1.85 2.93
CA TRP A 42 3.37 3.03 2.83
C TRP A 42 4.34 3.13 4.00
N PHE A 43 5.33 4.02 3.88
CA PHE A 43 6.16 4.42 5.00
C PHE A 43 5.68 5.74 5.61
N THR A 44 5.63 5.82 6.93
CA THR A 44 5.42 7.07 7.67
C THR A 44 6.67 7.38 8.49
N PRO A 45 7.28 8.58 8.39
CA PRO A 45 8.39 8.96 9.26
C PRO A 45 7.97 8.86 10.73
N TYR A 46 8.81 8.23 11.55
CA TYR A 46 8.56 8.05 12.99
C TYR A 46 9.34 9.06 13.84
N ASN A 47 10.54 9.43 13.41
CA ASN A 47 11.40 10.36 14.12
C ASN A 47 12.23 11.19 13.13
N ASP A 48 12.90 12.23 13.64
CA ASP A 48 13.76 13.12 12.85
C ASP A 48 15.12 12.48 12.50
N GLN A 49 15.40 11.28 13.00
CA GLN A 49 16.65 10.55 12.81
C GLN A 49 16.58 9.55 11.63
N GLY A 50 15.47 9.56 10.87
CA GLY A 50 15.30 8.73 9.68
C GLY A 50 14.61 7.39 9.93
N GLY A 51 14.04 7.16 11.12
CA GLY A 51 13.21 6.00 11.40
C GLY A 51 11.83 6.09 10.73
N TYR A 52 11.28 4.92 10.39
CA TYR A 52 9.99 4.80 9.71
C TYR A 52 9.06 3.80 10.40
N GLU A 53 7.78 3.92 10.08
CA GLU A 53 6.76 2.88 10.27
C GLU A 53 6.34 2.37 8.89
N LEU A 54 6.34 1.05 8.70
CA LEU A 54 5.61 0.41 7.61
C LEU A 54 4.16 0.25 8.06
N LYS A 55 3.25 0.91 7.35
CA LYS A 55 1.83 0.91 7.68
C LYS A 55 1.00 0.38 6.52
N MET A 56 -0.21 -0.06 6.84
CA MET A 56 -1.23 -0.44 5.86
C MET A 56 -2.62 0.02 6.26
N ALA A 57 -3.51 0.14 5.27
CA ALA A 57 -4.95 0.26 5.44
C ALA A 57 -5.66 -0.47 4.31
N GLU A 58 -6.86 -0.95 4.61
CA GLU A 58 -7.72 -1.65 3.66
C GLU A 58 -8.84 -0.72 3.19
N TRP A 59 -9.21 -0.82 1.92
CA TRP A 59 -10.34 -0.12 1.33
C TRP A 59 -11.44 -1.13 1.00
N ASP A 60 -12.62 -0.92 1.58
CA ASP A 60 -13.78 -1.80 1.45
C ASP A 60 -14.69 -1.45 0.26
N GLY A 61 -14.32 -0.45 -0.54
CA GLY A 61 -15.16 0.11 -1.60
C GLY A 61 -15.72 1.50 -1.26
N THR A 62 -15.71 1.87 0.02
CA THR A 62 -16.29 3.13 0.51
C THR A 62 -15.40 3.92 1.46
N LEU A 63 -14.67 3.24 2.34
CA LEU A 63 -13.83 3.86 3.36
C LEU A 63 -12.52 3.09 3.52
N TRP A 64 -11.49 3.80 3.94
CA TRP A 64 -10.27 3.18 4.43
C TRP A 64 -10.47 2.72 5.88
N SER A 65 -9.91 1.58 6.22
CA SER A 65 -9.73 1.16 7.61
C SER A 65 -8.80 2.12 8.35
N GLU A 66 -8.83 2.08 9.69
CA GLU A 66 -7.78 2.70 10.49
C GLU A 66 -6.40 2.12 10.10
N PRO A 67 -5.36 2.96 9.93
CA PRO A 67 -4.02 2.49 9.59
C PRO A 67 -3.43 1.57 10.66
N ASN A 68 -2.96 0.40 10.24
CA ASN A 68 -2.24 -0.56 11.08
C ASN A 68 -0.72 -0.47 10.83
N THR A 69 0.09 -0.54 11.88
CA THR A 69 1.55 -0.60 11.79
C THR A 69 2.01 -2.05 11.71
N ILE A 70 2.66 -2.41 10.61
CA ILE A 70 3.26 -3.74 10.40
C ILE A 70 4.62 -3.82 11.09
N TYR A 71 5.43 -2.77 10.94
CA TYR A 71 6.76 -2.69 11.53
C TYR A 71 7.16 -1.24 11.79
N LYS A 72 8.05 -1.04 12.77
CA LYS A 72 8.52 0.26 13.21
C LYS A 72 9.97 0.15 13.66
N GLY A 73 10.83 1.01 13.14
CA GLY A 73 12.25 0.97 13.47
C GLY A 73 13.09 1.99 12.71
N ASP A 74 14.37 2.01 13.05
CA ASP A 74 15.39 2.88 12.45
C ASP A 74 16.23 2.14 11.39
N ASP A 75 15.91 0.87 11.15
CA ASP A 75 16.64 -0.08 10.30
C ASP A 75 15.99 -0.28 8.92
N PHE A 76 15.14 0.65 8.50
CA PHE A 76 14.66 0.68 7.13
C PHE A 76 15.75 1.15 6.17
N PHE A 77 15.95 0.40 5.09
CA PHE A 77 16.72 0.90 3.95
C PHE A 77 15.77 1.56 2.95
N VAL A 78 15.55 2.87 3.12
CA VAL A 78 14.62 3.63 2.28
C VAL A 78 15.37 4.26 1.11
N ASN A 79 14.98 3.92 -0.12
CA ASN A 79 15.52 4.49 -1.34
C ASN A 79 14.38 4.94 -2.30
N TRP A 80 14.73 5.48 -3.47
CA TRP A 80 13.74 5.98 -4.44
C TRP A 80 13.19 4.91 -5.40
N ALA A 81 13.76 3.70 -5.40
CA ALA A 81 13.43 2.63 -6.34
C ALA A 81 12.52 1.55 -5.74
N ASP A 82 12.60 1.34 -4.42
CA ASP A 82 11.92 0.26 -3.72
C ASP A 82 10.81 0.81 -2.82
N VAL A 83 9.60 0.30 -3.03
CA VAL A 83 8.42 0.63 -2.22
C VAL A 83 8.08 -0.57 -1.32
N PRO A 84 7.54 -0.34 -0.10
CA PRO A 84 6.98 -1.44 0.66
C PRO A 84 5.85 -2.07 -0.13
N SER A 85 5.72 -3.39 -0.07
CA SER A 85 4.59 -4.06 -0.71
C SER A 85 4.02 -5.16 0.15
N ILE A 86 2.73 -5.38 -0.04
CA ILE A 86 1.96 -6.44 0.58
C ILE A 86 1.38 -7.32 -0.53
N PHE A 87 1.37 -8.62 -0.29
CA PHE A 87 0.74 -9.60 -1.17
C PHE A 87 -0.08 -10.58 -0.34
N GLN A 88 -1.26 -10.93 -0.83
CA GLN A 88 -2.01 -12.05 -0.28
C GLN A 88 -1.39 -13.35 -0.79
N VAL A 89 -1.09 -14.26 0.14
CA VAL A 89 -0.45 -15.55 -0.18
C VAL A 89 -1.48 -16.67 -0.22
N ASN A 90 -2.41 -16.71 0.73
CA ASN A 90 -3.52 -17.68 0.76
C ASN A 90 -4.56 -17.27 1.83
N GLY A 91 -5.84 -17.23 1.47
CA GLY A 91 -6.91 -16.79 2.36
C GLY A 91 -6.52 -15.47 3.02
N ASP A 92 -6.69 -15.37 4.33
CA ASP A 92 -6.39 -14.13 5.07
C ASP A 92 -4.89 -13.92 5.39
N ARG A 93 -3.98 -14.68 4.74
CA ARG A 93 -2.53 -14.54 4.96
C ARG A 93 -1.93 -13.52 4.02
N LEU A 94 -1.34 -12.49 4.62
CA LEU A 94 -0.58 -11.46 3.93
C LEU A 94 0.92 -11.67 4.16
N ALA A 95 1.72 -11.40 3.13
CA ALA A 95 3.16 -11.24 3.21
C ALA A 95 3.51 -9.79 2.91
N ALA A 96 4.24 -9.15 3.82
CA ALA A 96 4.79 -7.82 3.63
C ALA A 96 6.29 -7.91 3.38
N HIS A 97 6.81 -7.08 2.47
CA HIS A 97 8.25 -6.94 2.28
C HIS A 97 8.66 -5.47 2.26
N TRP A 98 9.87 -5.24 2.76
CA TRP A 98 10.57 -3.96 2.73
C TRP A 98 12.08 -4.25 2.75
N LEU A 99 12.88 -3.25 2.41
CA LEU A 99 14.33 -3.36 2.53
C LEU A 99 14.78 -3.03 3.95
N TYR A 100 15.68 -3.86 4.45
CA TYR A 100 16.26 -3.77 5.78
C TYR A 100 17.72 -3.35 5.65
N MET A 101 18.15 -2.36 6.43
CA MET A 101 19.54 -1.92 6.45
C MET A 101 20.40 -2.96 7.18
N ARG A 102 21.34 -3.58 6.46
CA ARG A 102 22.33 -4.49 7.06
C ARG A 102 23.68 -3.76 7.19
N GLY A 103 24.39 -4.03 8.28
CA GLY A 103 25.72 -3.44 8.52
C GLY A 103 25.68 -1.95 8.88
N GLY A 104 26.86 -1.34 8.95
CA GLY A 104 27.00 0.09 9.22
C GLY A 104 27.02 0.95 7.95
N GLY A 105 27.28 0.33 6.79
CA GLY A 105 27.24 0.97 5.48
C GLY A 105 25.86 0.90 4.83
N THR A 106 25.58 1.89 3.98
CA THR A 106 24.28 2.03 3.28
C THR A 106 24.00 0.92 2.25
N TYR A 107 25.00 0.13 1.85
CA TYR A 107 24.88 -0.91 0.81
C TYR A 107 25.60 -2.21 1.18
N GLU A 108 25.76 -2.49 2.48
CA GLU A 108 26.47 -3.66 3.01
C GLU A 108 25.55 -4.85 3.34
#